data_AF-A0A9X9LWQ1-F1
#
_entry.id   AF-A0A9X9LWQ1-F1
#
_cell.length_a   1.000
_cell.length_b   1.000
_cell.length_c   1.000
_cell.angle_alpha   90.00
_cell.angle_beta   90.00
_cell.angle_gamma   90.00
#
_symmetry.space_group_name_H-M   'P 1'
#
loop_
_entity.id
_entity.type
_entity.pdbx_description
1 polymer ?
#
loop_
_entity_poly.entity_id
_entity_poly.type
_entity_poly.pdbx_seq_one_letter_code
_entity_poly.pdbx_strand_id
1 'polypeptide(L)' 'MKLNISLPATGCQKLIEVDGEHKLLTFYEKHMITEVAADTLREEWKVHVVKVSGGNDKQSFPSQ' A
#
# COMPACT_ATOMS: atom_id res chain seq x y z
N MET A 1 -1.60 9.71 -4.12
CA MET A 1 -0.73 9.36 -2.97
C MET A 1 0.38 8.42 -3.44
N LYS A 2 1.46 8.26 -2.65
CA LYS A 2 2.56 7.33 -2.96
C LYS A 2 2.46 6.09 -2.09
N LEU A 3 2.52 4.90 -2.70
CA LEU A 3 2.66 3.64 -1.98
C LEU A 3 4.06 3.08 -2.21
N ASN A 4 4.75 2.71 -1.14
CA ASN A 4 5.99 1.95 -1.21
C ASN A 4 5.66 0.48 -0.95
N ILE A 5 5.86 -0.36 -1.96
CA ILE A 5 5.63 -1.81 -1.87
C ILE A 5 7.00 -2.49 -1.88
N SER A 6 7.30 -3.22 -0.82
CA SER A 6 8.53 -4.00 -0.67
C SER A 6 8.26 -5.50 -0.85
N LEU A 7 9.24 -6.20 -1.44
CA LEU A 7 9.26 -7.65 -1.55
C LEU A 7 10.43 -8.20 -0.71
N PRO A 8 10.19 -8.64 0.53
CA PRO A 8 11.25 -9.04 1.45
C PRO A 8 12.13 -10.18 0.91
N ALA A 9 11.56 -11.08 0.10
CA ALA A 9 12.27 -12.22 -0.48
C ALA A 9 13.42 -11.81 -1.41
N THR A 10 13.29 -10.68 -2.11
CA THR A 10 14.31 -10.17 -3.03
C THR A 10 15.00 -8.90 -2.52
N GLY A 11 14.47 -8.29 -1.46
CA GLY A 11 14.91 -6.98 -0.96
C GLY A 11 14.56 -5.81 -1.90
N CYS A 12 13.79 -6.05 -2.96
CA CYS A 12 13.38 -5.00 -3.88
C CYS A 12 12.21 -4.18 -3.32
N GLN A 13 12.17 -2.90 -3.66
CA GLN A 13 11.03 -2.02 -3.37
C GLN A 13 10.62 -1.27 -4.64
N LYS A 14 9.32 -1.03 -4.79
CA LYS A 14 8.73 -0.27 -5.88
C LYS A 14 7.86 0.82 -5.29
N LEU A 15 8.14 2.07 -5.66
CA LEU A 15 7.27 3.19 -5.36
C LEU A 15 6.28 3.35 -6.51
N ILE A 16 4.99 3.34 -6.18
CA ILE A 16 3.92 3.57 -7.15
C ILE A 16 3.17 4.85 -6.80
N GLU A 17 2.92 5.67 -7.81
CA GLU A 17 2.00 6.81 -7.71
C GLU A 17 0.59 6.33 -8.03
N VAL A 18 -0.31 6.54 -7.07
CA VAL A 18 -1.71 6.17 -7.18
C VAL A 18 -2.54 7.45 -7.23
N ASP A 19 -3.12 7.68 -8.41
CA ASP A 19 -4.13 8.70 -8.66
C ASP A 19 -5.53 8.11 -8.50
N GLY A 20 -6.38 8.85 -7.77
CA GLY A 20 -7.76 8.47 -7.47
C GLY A 20 -7.94 7.86 -6.08
N GLU A 21 -8.76 8.51 -5.26
CA GLU A 21 -9.07 8.09 -3.89
C GLU A 21 -9.75 6.72 -3.85
N HIS A 22 -10.50 6.35 -4.89
CA HIS A 22 -11.18 5.06 -4.99
C HIS A 22 -10.23 3.86 -4.93
N LYS A 23 -9.00 4.00 -5.42
CA LYS A 23 -7.98 2.93 -5.35
C LYS A 23 -7.38 2.79 -3.96
N LEU A 24 -7.46 3.86 -3.16
CA LEU A 24 -6.92 3.91 -1.81
C LEU A 24 -7.96 3.47 -0.77
N LEU A 25 -9.25 3.40 -1.13
CA LEU A 25 -10.35 2.91 -0.27
C LEU A 25 -10.02 1.59 0.44
N THR A 26 -9.38 0.65 -0.25
CA THR A 26 -9.00 -0.65 0.34
C THR A 26 -8.01 -0.53 1.50
N PHE A 27 -7.26 0.57 1.57
CA PHE A 27 -6.24 0.83 2.60
C PHE A 27 -6.76 1.73 3.74
N TYR A 28 -7.90 2.40 3.57
CA TYR A 28 -8.48 3.20 4.64
C TYR A 28 -9.00 2.30 5.78
N GLU A 29 -8.84 2.78 7.02
CA GLU A 29 -9.22 2.09 8.27
C GLU A 29 -8.57 0.71 8.49
N LYS A 30 -7.49 0.41 7.76
CA LYS A 30 -6.69 -0.80 8.00
C LYS A 30 -5.56 -0.49 8.97
N HIS A 31 -5.50 -1.26 10.05
CA HIS A 31 -4.37 -1.21 10.99
C HIS A 31 -3.11 -1.76 10.33
N MET A 32 -1.95 -1.39 10.87
CA MET A 32 -0.70 -2.10 10.58
C MET A 32 -0.91 -3.61 10.74
N ILE A 33 -0.14 -4.38 9.97
CA ILE A 33 -0.14 -5.85 9.95
C ILE A 33 -1.35 -6.46 9.23
N THR A 34 -2.36 -5.67 8.87
CA THR A 34 -3.52 -6.15 8.11
C THR A 34 -3.12 -6.53 6.67
N GLU A 35 -3.61 -7.68 6.22
CA GLU A 35 -3.50 -8.13 4.84
C GLU A 35 -4.67 -7.59 4.01
N VAL A 36 -4.36 -7.05 2.83
CA VAL A 36 -5.34 -6.47 1.90
C VAL A 36 -5.09 -6.93 0.48
N ALA A 37 -6.17 -7.15 -0.27
CA ALA A 37 -6.08 -7.39 -1.70
C ALA A 37 -5.62 -6.10 -2.41
N ALA A 38 -4.66 -6.22 -3.31
CA ALA A 38 -4.09 -5.09 -4.06
C ALA A 38 -4.72 -4.92 -5.46
N ASP A 39 -5.87 -5.54 -5.69
CA ASP A 39 -6.56 -5.60 -6.98
C ASP A 39 -7.07 -4.25 -7.49
N THR A 40 -7.35 -3.34 -6.58
CA THR A 40 -7.79 -1.98 -6.91
C THR A 40 -6.65 -1.06 -7.36
N LEU A 41 -5.38 -1.45 -7.18
CA LEU A 41 -4.23 -0.59 -7.52
C LEU A 41 -3.96 -0.53 -9.04
N ARG A 42 -3.70 -1.69 -9.66
CA ARG A 42 -3.55 -1.91 -11.11
C ARG A 42 -3.71 -3.40 -11.43
N GLU A 43 -3.84 -3.72 -12.72
CA GLU A 43 -3.94 -5.09 -13.22
C GLU A 43 -2.75 -5.98 -12.80
N GLU A 44 -1.54 -5.44 -12.75
CA GLU A 44 -0.33 -6.18 -12.27
C GLU A 44 -0.46 -6.65 -10.80
N TRP A 45 -1.29 -5.99 -10.00
CA TRP A 45 -1.49 -6.27 -8.57
C TRP A 45 -2.74 -7.11 -8.27
N LYS A 46 -3.53 -7.48 -9.28
CA LYS A 46 -4.83 -8.16 -9.12
C LYS A 46 -4.79 -9.49 -8.36
N VAL A 47 -3.67 -10.20 -8.44
CA VAL A 47 -3.47 -11.49 -7.77
C VAL A 47 -2.64 -11.40 -6.49
N HIS A 48 -2.30 -10.18 -6.07
CA HIS A 48 -1.40 -9.96 -4.94
C HIS A 48 -2.18 -9.56 -3.68
N VAL A 49 -1.76 -10.17 -2.57
CA VAL A 49 -2.13 -9.72 -1.22
C VAL A 49 -0.92 -8.98 -0.66
N VAL A 50 -1.14 -7.78 -0.15
CA VAL A 50 -0.11 -6.96 0.47
C VAL A 50 -0.43 -6.75 1.93
N LYS A 51 0.62 -6.68 2.75
CA LYS A 51 0.52 -6.39 4.17
C LYS A 51 0.83 -4.93 4.41
N VAL A 52 -0.04 -4.23 5.13
CA VAL A 52 0.20 -2.84 5.53
C VAL A 52 1.30 -2.82 6.60
N SER A 53 2.48 -2.32 6.25
CA SER A 53 3.61 -2.19 7.17
C SER A 53 3.63 -0.86 7.92
N GLY A 54 2.83 0.12 7.48
CA GLY A 54 2.78 1.47 8.02
C GLY A 54 2.56 2.52 6.94
N GLY A 55 2.51 3.78 7.35
CA GLY A 55 2.36 4.93 6.47
C GLY A 55 2.80 6.21 7.17
N ASN A 56 2.99 7.25 6.38
CA ASN A 56 3.23 8.59 6.88
C ASN A 56 2.06 9.48 6.44
N ASP A 57 1.66 10.42 7.29
CA ASP A 57 0.72 11.46 6.90
C ASP A 57 1.38 12.55 6.03
N LYS A 58 0.61 13.56 5.64
CA LYS A 58 1.11 14.68 4.81
C LYS A 58 2.23 15.49 5.49
N GLN A 59 2.33 15.45 6.82
CA GLN A 59 3.35 16.12 7.62
C GLN A 59 4.51 15.19 8.00
N SER A 60 4.54 13.97 7.44
CA SER A 60 5.52 12.93 7.72
C SER A 60 5.46 12.35 9.13
N PHE A 61 4.33 12.50 9.85
CA PHE A 61 4.14 11.78 11.10
C PHE A 61 3.86 10.30 10.81
N PRO A 62 4.51 9.38 11.53
CA PRO A 62 4.28 7.95 11.38
C PRO A 62 2.86 7.60 11.86
N SER A 63 2.12 6.85 11.05
CA SER A 63 0.89 6.19 11.50
C SER A 63 1.23 5.13 12.56
N GLN A 64 0.48 5.07 13.66
CA GLN A 64 0.61 4.00 14.67
C GLN A 64 -0.08 2.70 14.22
#